data_AF-A0A7S2P5Z9-F1
#
_entry.id   AF-A0A7S2P5Z9-F1
#
_cell.length_a   1.000
_cell.length_b   1.000
_cell.length_c   1.000
_cell.angle_alpha   90.00
_cell.angle_beta   90.00
_cell.angle_gamma   90.00
#
_symmetry.space_group_name_H-M   'P 1'
#
loop_
_entity.id
_entity.type
_entity.pdbx_description
1 polymer ?
#
loop_
_entity_poly.entity_id
_entity_poly.type
_entity_poly.pdbx_seq_one_letter_code
_entity_poly.pdbx_strand_id
1 'polypeptide(L)'
;LAGAGPDHAAGPEQLAGPVALGPGALGADRRLSDPAVWGPQAWNLLHCIAATLPAKLSPETQQNLHDFMGALPGVLPCPSCGEHLRRHLAEDPIDGHLSSGKDVFDWMVQLHNKVNRELGKPLLSGQEAE
;
A
#
# COMPACT_ATOMS: atom_id res chain seq x y z
N LEU A 1 -37.21 -20.26 43.71
CA LEU A 1 -36.93 -20.58 42.30
C LEU A 1 -37.12 -19.26 41.54
N ALA A 2 -36.13 -18.35 41.55
CA ALA A 2 -35.09 -18.13 40.50
C ALA A 2 -35.72 -17.77 39.13
N GLY A 3 -35.43 -16.67 38.42
CA GLY A 3 -34.46 -15.55 38.49
C GLY A 3 -35.06 -14.27 37.86
N ALA A 4 -34.54 -13.04 38.03
CA ALA A 4 -33.35 -12.42 37.40
C ALA A 4 -33.33 -12.59 35.85
N GLY A 5 -33.28 -11.58 34.97
CA GLY A 5 -32.99 -10.15 35.04
C GLY A 5 -33.33 -9.46 33.69
N PRO A 6 -32.84 -8.23 33.41
CA PRO A 6 -33.39 -7.32 32.38
C PRO A 6 -32.77 -7.46 30.99
N ASP A 7 -33.59 -7.31 29.94
CA ASP A 7 -33.16 -7.13 28.54
C ASP A 7 -32.27 -5.89 28.38
N HIS A 8 -30.97 -6.12 28.18
CA HIS A 8 -30.06 -5.10 27.68
C HIS A 8 -30.18 -5.03 26.16
N ALA A 9 -30.98 -4.08 25.67
CA ALA A 9 -30.90 -3.66 24.28
C ALA A 9 -29.55 -2.93 24.06
N ALA A 10 -28.63 -3.58 23.36
CA ALA A 10 -27.44 -2.92 22.83
C ALA A 10 -27.87 -1.90 21.77
N GLY A 11 -27.47 -0.65 21.96
CA GLY A 11 -27.70 0.45 21.02
C GLY A 11 -26.92 0.27 19.71
N PRO A 12 -27.26 1.06 18.67
CA PRO A 12 -26.70 0.90 17.34
C PRO A 12 -25.19 1.19 17.34
N GLU A 13 -24.42 0.29 16.74
CA GLU A 13 -23.03 0.52 16.36
C GLU A 13 -22.94 1.81 15.54
N GLN A 14 -22.40 2.86 16.15
CA GLN A 14 -22.04 4.07 15.45
C GLN A 14 -20.90 3.73 14.48
N LEU A 15 -21.25 3.69 13.20
CA LEU A 15 -20.32 3.75 12.08
C LEU A 15 -19.29 4.86 12.35
N ALA A 16 -18.03 4.47 12.48
CA ALA A 16 -16.93 5.40 12.60
C ALA A 16 -16.95 6.32 11.37
N GLY A 17 -17.29 7.59 11.60
CA GLY A 17 -17.15 8.64 10.60
C GLY A 17 -15.68 8.83 10.20
N PRO A 18 -15.41 9.59 9.12
CA PRO A 18 -14.06 9.83 8.66
C PRO A 18 -13.24 10.42 9.81
N VAL A 19 -12.13 9.75 10.15
CA VAL A 19 -11.17 10.26 11.12
C VAL A 19 -10.61 11.56 10.57
N ALA A 20 -11.16 12.68 11.02
CA ALA A 20 -10.60 13.99 10.78
C ALA A 20 -9.25 14.03 11.49
N LEU A 21 -8.16 14.06 10.71
CA LEU A 21 -6.81 14.29 11.23
C LEU A 21 -6.79 15.69 11.88
N GLY A 22 -6.95 15.72 13.20
CA GLY A 22 -6.80 16.94 13.99
C GLY A 22 -5.37 17.49 13.92
N PRO A 23 -5.15 18.77 14.26
CA PRO A 23 -3.84 19.40 14.24
C PRO A 23 -3.02 18.85 15.42
N GLY A 24 -2.38 17.71 15.22
CA GLY A 24 -1.63 16.98 16.25
C GLY A 24 -0.71 15.90 15.68
N ALA A 25 -0.37 15.95 14.39
CA ALA A 25 0.77 15.20 13.89
C ALA A 25 2.02 15.64 14.67
N LEU A 26 2.81 14.68 15.15
CA LEU A 26 4.05 14.84 15.94
C LEU A 26 5.02 15.87 15.36
N GLY A 27 4.73 17.17 15.44
CA GLY A 27 5.54 18.27 14.88
C GLY A 27 6.24 17.95 13.56
N ALA A 28 5.59 17.16 12.68
CA ALA A 28 6.31 16.46 11.62
C ALA A 28 6.87 17.52 10.68
N ASP A 29 8.20 17.57 10.58
CA ASP A 29 8.89 18.44 9.64
C ASP A 29 8.19 18.26 8.28
N ARG A 30 7.65 19.35 7.74
CA ARG A 30 6.87 19.35 6.50
C ARG A 30 7.67 18.77 5.32
N ARG A 31 9.00 18.64 5.45
CA ARG A 31 9.87 17.90 4.53
C ARG A 31 9.65 16.40 4.54
N LEU A 32 9.22 15.80 5.64
CA LEU A 32 8.98 14.36 5.74
C LEU A 32 7.76 13.89 4.93
N SER A 33 6.86 14.79 4.56
CA SER A 33 5.76 14.49 3.63
C SER A 33 6.12 14.73 2.16
N ASP A 34 7.27 15.35 1.86
CA ASP A 34 7.74 15.56 0.49
C ASP A 34 8.16 14.23 -0.14
N PRO A 35 7.50 13.77 -1.23
CA PRO A 35 7.84 12.52 -1.91
C PRO A 35 9.29 12.45 -2.41
N ALA A 36 9.96 13.58 -2.63
CA ALA A 36 11.37 13.59 -3.01
C ALA A 36 12.29 13.07 -1.88
N VAL A 37 11.84 13.15 -0.62
CA VAL A 37 12.63 12.75 0.55
C VAL A 37 12.55 11.25 0.83
N TRP A 38 11.37 10.64 0.68
CA TRP A 38 11.11 9.24 1.06
C TRP A 38 10.78 8.32 -0.13
N GLY A 39 10.35 8.88 -1.27
CA GLY A 39 9.92 8.13 -2.45
C GLY A 39 10.99 7.21 -3.01
N PRO A 40 12.24 7.67 -3.26
CA PRO A 40 13.30 6.81 -3.76
C PRO A 40 13.59 5.61 -2.85
N GLN A 41 13.58 5.80 -1.54
CA GLN A 41 13.84 4.76 -0.56
C GLN A 41 12.67 3.77 -0.46
N ALA A 42 11.44 4.26 -0.54
CA ALA A 42 10.25 3.41 -0.60
C ALA A 42 10.28 2.52 -1.85
N TRP A 43 10.56 3.10 -3.03
CA TRP A 43 10.71 2.31 -4.26
C TRP A 43 11.84 1.29 -4.16
N ASN A 44 12.99 1.66 -3.59
CA ASN A 44 14.09 0.72 -3.39
C ASN A 44 13.68 -0.48 -2.52
N LEU A 45 12.99 -0.23 -1.40
CA LEU A 45 12.47 -1.30 -0.55
C LEU A 45 11.51 -2.22 -1.32
N LEU A 46 10.57 -1.64 -2.07
CA LEU A 46 9.59 -2.39 -2.85
C LEU A 46 10.24 -3.28 -3.92
N HIS A 47 11.25 -2.75 -4.63
CA HIS A 47 12.02 -3.50 -5.61
C HIS A 47 12.87 -4.60 -4.96
N CYS A 48 13.53 -4.33 -3.83
CA CYS A 48 14.26 -5.36 -3.08
C CYS A 48 13.33 -6.50 -2.62
N ILE A 49 12.12 -6.19 -2.13
CA ILE A 49 11.13 -7.21 -1.78
C ILE A 49 10.82 -8.06 -3.01
N ALA A 50 10.44 -7.44 -4.12
CA ALA A 50 10.03 -8.16 -5.33
C ALA A 50 11.16 -9.01 -5.94
N ALA A 51 12.38 -8.49 -6.00
CA ALA A 51 13.55 -9.15 -6.59
C ALA A 51 14.06 -10.36 -5.78
N THR A 52 13.72 -10.43 -4.48
CA THR A 52 14.17 -11.51 -3.59
C THR A 52 13.14 -12.63 -3.40
N LEU A 53 11.98 -12.52 -4.06
CA LEU A 53 10.94 -13.53 -3.99
C LEU A 53 11.32 -14.82 -4.75
N PRO A 54 10.85 -16.00 -4.30
CA PRO A 54 11.14 -17.26 -4.97
C PRO A 54 10.37 -17.42 -6.28
N ALA A 55 10.81 -18.36 -7.13
CA ALA A 55 10.14 -18.69 -8.40
C ALA A 55 8.69 -19.18 -8.24
N LYS A 56 8.28 -19.62 -7.04
CA LYS A 56 6.90 -19.97 -6.71
C LYS A 56 6.57 -19.43 -5.33
N LEU A 57 5.52 -18.63 -5.23
CA LEU A 57 5.10 -18.04 -3.95
C LEU A 57 4.29 -19.03 -3.13
N SER A 58 4.47 -19.01 -1.80
CA SER A 58 3.58 -19.72 -0.88
C SER A 58 2.26 -18.95 -0.71
N PRO A 59 1.14 -19.62 -0.37
CA PRO A 59 -0.11 -18.92 -0.10
C PRO A 59 0.01 -17.83 0.97
N GLU A 60 0.84 -18.04 1.98
CA GLU A 60 1.13 -17.05 3.01
C GLU A 60 1.84 -15.81 2.44
N THR A 61 2.85 -16.00 1.60
CA THR A 61 3.55 -14.88 0.93
C THR A 61 2.60 -14.12 0.01
N GLN A 62 1.72 -14.82 -0.72
CA GLN A 62 0.72 -14.19 -1.58
C GLN A 62 -0.22 -13.29 -0.76
N GLN A 63 -0.75 -13.80 0.35
CA GLN A 63 -1.61 -13.03 1.25
C GLN A 63 -0.88 -11.82 1.84
N ASN A 64 0.37 -12.00 2.29
CA ASN A 64 1.17 -10.90 2.83
C ASN A 64 1.40 -9.78 1.81
N LEU A 65 1.66 -10.13 0.54
CA LEU A 65 1.85 -9.16 -0.53
C LEU A 65 0.55 -8.42 -0.88
N HIS A 66 -0.57 -9.15 -0.94
CA HIS A 66 -1.90 -8.56 -1.12
C HIS A 66 -2.19 -7.52 -0.02
N ASP A 67 -2.05 -7.91 1.24
CA ASP A 67 -2.37 -7.04 2.38
C ASP A 67 -1.41 -5.85 2.47
N PHE A 68 -0.12 -6.09 2.24
CA PHE A 68 0.90 -5.04 2.24
C PHE A 68 0.62 -3.98 1.18
N MET A 69 0.38 -4.39 -0.07
CA MET A 69 0.09 -3.45 -1.15
C MET A 69 -1.26 -2.76 -0.96
N GLY A 70 -2.28 -3.46 -0.43
CA GLY A 70 -3.59 -2.88 -0.12
C GLY A 70 -3.54 -1.82 0.98
N ALA A 71 -2.66 -1.98 1.98
CA ALA A 71 -2.50 -1.03 3.07
C ALA A 71 -1.65 0.19 2.68
N LEU A 72 -0.69 0.02 1.75
CA LEU A 72 0.30 1.04 1.41
C LEU A 72 -0.29 2.43 1.08
N PRO A 73 -1.36 2.57 0.25
CA PRO A 73 -2.00 3.86 -0.02
C PRO A 73 -2.42 4.65 1.22
N GLY A 74 -2.83 3.96 2.30
CA GLY A 74 -3.35 4.58 3.52
C GLY A 74 -2.26 5.08 4.47
N VAL A 75 -1.02 4.60 4.30
CA VAL A 75 0.10 4.91 5.20
C VAL A 75 1.18 5.78 4.55
N LEU A 76 1.07 6.10 3.26
CA LEU A 76 2.02 7.00 2.60
C LEU A 76 2.01 8.40 3.25
N PRO A 77 3.17 9.03 3.49
CA PRO A 77 3.26 10.38 4.07
C PRO A 77 2.67 11.51 3.19
N CYS A 78 2.28 11.19 1.95
CA CYS A 78 1.74 12.10 0.95
C CYS A 78 0.33 11.64 0.55
N PRO A 79 -0.74 12.36 0.97
CA PRO A 79 -2.12 11.94 0.69
C PRO A 79 -2.46 11.79 -0.79
N SER A 80 -1.99 12.70 -1.65
CA SER A 80 -2.21 12.61 -3.10
C SER A 80 -1.48 11.43 -3.73
N CYS A 81 -0.28 11.11 -3.24
CA CYS A 81 0.47 9.92 -3.66
C CYS A 81 -0.29 8.64 -3.29
N GLY A 82 -0.88 8.60 -2.09
CA GLY A 82 -1.76 7.52 -1.65
C GLY A 82 -2.98 7.35 -2.55
N GLU A 83 -3.67 8.43 -2.88
CA GLU A 83 -4.83 8.37 -3.79
C GLU A 83 -4.44 7.90 -5.20
N HIS A 84 -3.32 8.38 -5.74
CA HIS A 84 -2.82 7.91 -7.04
C HIS A 84 -2.45 6.43 -7.00
N LEU A 85 -1.76 5.97 -5.96
CA LEU A 85 -1.42 4.55 -5.81
C LEU A 85 -2.69 3.70 -5.70
N ARG A 86 -3.71 4.16 -4.96
CA ARG A 86 -5.01 3.46 -4.86
C ARG A 86 -5.66 3.28 -6.24
N ARG A 87 -5.62 4.31 -7.10
CA ARG A 87 -6.11 4.19 -8.50
C ARG A 87 -5.31 3.18 -9.30
N HIS A 88 -3.98 3.25 -9.25
CA HIS A 88 -3.11 2.31 -9.97
C HIS A 88 -3.32 0.85 -9.55
N LEU A 89 -3.52 0.60 -8.25
CA LEU A 89 -3.80 -0.74 -7.71
C LEU A 89 -5.21 -1.23 -8.08
N ALA A 90 -6.19 -0.33 -8.22
CA ALA A 90 -7.53 -0.71 -8.69
C ALA A 90 -7.54 -1.07 -10.19
N GLU A 91 -6.70 -0.40 -10.99
CA GLU A 91 -6.55 -0.68 -12.43
C GLU A 91 -5.78 -1.98 -12.71
N ASP A 92 -4.83 -2.33 -11.84
CA ASP A 92 -3.93 -3.47 -12.03
C ASP A 92 -3.54 -4.07 -10.67
N PRO A 93 -4.47 -4.83 -10.06
CA PRO A 93 -4.30 -5.38 -8.73
C PRO A 93 -3.18 -6.43 -8.69
N ILE A 94 -2.45 -6.48 -7.58
CA ILE A 94 -1.33 -7.41 -7.41
C ILE A 94 -1.76 -8.88 -7.51
N ASP A 95 -3.01 -9.22 -7.18
CA ASP A 95 -3.55 -10.58 -7.20
C ASP A 95 -3.34 -11.33 -8.52
N GLY A 96 -3.33 -10.59 -9.65
CA GLY A 96 -3.05 -11.15 -10.98
C GLY A 96 -1.60 -11.60 -11.19
N HIS A 97 -0.69 -11.21 -10.30
CA HIS A 97 0.77 -11.31 -10.46
C HIS A 97 1.44 -12.13 -9.34
N LEU A 98 0.65 -12.79 -8.47
CA LEU A 98 1.15 -13.53 -7.30
C LEU A 98 1.60 -14.97 -7.57
N SER A 99 1.80 -15.34 -8.85
CA SER A 99 2.21 -16.70 -9.22
C SER A 99 3.69 -16.98 -8.93
N SER A 100 4.57 -16.01 -9.21
CA SER A 100 6.02 -16.13 -9.02
C SER A 100 6.66 -14.79 -8.60
N GLY A 101 7.86 -14.85 -8.01
CA GLY A 101 8.64 -13.65 -7.73
C GLY A 101 8.95 -12.82 -8.98
N LYS A 102 9.13 -13.48 -10.13
CA LYS A 102 9.33 -12.80 -11.40
C LYS A 102 8.09 -11.98 -11.80
N ASP A 103 6.90 -12.55 -11.66
CA ASP A 103 5.65 -11.86 -12.02
C ASP A 103 5.44 -10.63 -11.11
N VAL A 104 5.72 -10.76 -9.81
CA VAL A 104 5.66 -9.63 -8.86
C VAL A 104 6.69 -8.56 -9.20
N PHE A 105 7.91 -8.94 -9.57
CA PHE A 105 8.95 -7.99 -9.98
C PHE A 105 8.57 -7.22 -11.25
N ASP A 106 8.14 -7.92 -12.30
CA ASP A 106 7.69 -7.29 -13.54
C ASP A 106 6.51 -6.33 -13.28
N TRP A 107 5.57 -6.72 -12.43
CA TRP A 107 4.46 -5.88 -12.00
C TRP A 107 4.94 -4.64 -11.23
N MET A 108 5.89 -4.78 -10.30
CA MET A 108 6.45 -3.67 -9.55
C MET A 108 7.14 -2.63 -10.46
N VAL A 109 7.88 -3.10 -11.47
CA VAL A 109 8.48 -2.24 -12.51
C VAL A 109 7.40 -1.51 -13.30
N GLN A 110 6.34 -2.20 -13.69
CA GLN A 110 5.22 -1.58 -14.42
C GLN A 110 4.50 -0.52 -13.58
N LEU A 111 4.27 -0.80 -12.30
CA LEU A 111 3.68 0.13 -11.34
C LEU A 111 4.55 1.39 -11.17
N HIS A 112 5.85 1.24 -10.95
CA HIS A 112 6.78 2.37 -10.89
C HIS A 112 6.76 3.17 -12.19
N ASN A 113 6.73 2.50 -13.35
CA ASN A 113 6.67 3.15 -14.64
C ASN A 113 5.34 3.88 -14.91
N LYS A 114 4.21 3.47 -14.33
CA LYS A 114 2.96 4.25 -14.35
C LYS A 114 3.18 5.60 -13.67
N VAL A 115 3.80 5.61 -12.49
CA VAL A 115 4.13 6.83 -11.74
C VAL A 115 5.16 7.68 -12.50
N ASN A 116 6.20 7.08 -13.07
CA ASN A 116 7.20 7.82 -13.86
C ASN A 116 6.58 8.53 -15.06
N ARG A 117 5.65 7.87 -15.79
CA ARG A 117 4.91 8.52 -16.88
C ARG A 117 4.10 9.72 -16.40
N GLU A 118 3.35 9.58 -15.31
CA GLU A 118 2.56 10.68 -14.74
C GLU A 118 3.43 11.88 -14.34
N LEU A 119 4.66 11.61 -13.87
CA LEU A 119 5.63 12.63 -13.45
C LEU A 119 6.56 13.11 -14.56
N GLY A 120 6.44 12.60 -15.79
CA GLY A 120 7.36 12.93 -16.89
C GLY A 120 8.82 12.48 -16.65
N LYS A 121 9.02 11.44 -15.83
CA LYS A 121 10.34 10.84 -15.53
C LYS A 121 10.68 9.74 -16.54
N PRO A 122 11.99 9.41 -16.70
CA PRO A 122 12.41 8.28 -17.51
C PRO A 122 11.74 6.97 -17.05
N LEU A 123 11.49 6.08 -18.01
CA LEU A 123 11.01 4.73 -17.70
C LEU A 123 12.19 3.87 -17.25
N LEU A 124 11.96 3.03 -16.25
CA LEU A 124 12.87 1.97 -15.85
C LEU A 124 12.79 0.81 -16.83
N SER A 125 13.95 0.33 -17.24
CA SER A 125 14.12 -1.02 -17.78
C SER A 125 14.22 -2.04 -16.64
N GLY A 126 14.00 -3.33 -16.95
CA GLY A 126 14.08 -4.39 -15.92
C GLY A 126 15.45 -4.49 -15.24
N GLN A 127 16.53 -4.09 -15.93
CA GLN A 127 17.89 -4.07 -15.39
C GLN A 127 18.18 -2.89 -14.46
N GLU A 128 17.42 -1.79 -14.59
CA GLU A 128 17.56 -0.61 -13.72
C GLU A 128 16.73 -0.74 -12.43
N ALA A 129 15.90 -1.77 -12.35
CA ALA A 129 15.04 -2.08 -11.21
C ALA A 129 15.57 -3.23 -10.33
N GLU A 130 16.57 -3.98 -10.80
CA GLU A 130 17.37 -4.94 -10.00
C GLU A 130 18.44 -4.21 -9.17
#